data_AF-A0A952IQB3-F1
#
_entry.id   AF-A0A952IQB3-F1
#
_cell.length_a   1.000
_cell.length_b   1.000
_cell.length_c   1.000
_cell.angle_alpha   90.00
_cell.angle_beta   90.00
_cell.angle_gamma   90.00
#
_symmetry.space_group_name_H-M   'P 1'
#
loop_
_entity.id
_entity.type
_entity.pdbx_description
1 polymer ?
#
loop_
_entity_poly.entity_id
_entity_poly.type
_entity_poly.pdbx_seq_one_letter_code
_entity_poly.pdbx_strand_id
1 'polypeptide(L)'
;VQSADGFHIIRVDGKRVGDRETQIETRARHIFISTAADGTANPEDAQATLLETRRKLQAGADFAALAEELSDDPNSAGKGGELPWFTPGQMPKAMEQQASQLEPGELSQPFQTQFGWHLLEVLERRDASLSEERNRREAELGIRTRKLEQETDRWSRRLRSEAFVEILK
;
A
#
# COMPACT_ATOMS: atom_id res chain seq x y z
N VAL A 1 20.63 32.13 4.02
CA VAL A 1 20.59 31.23 5.19
C VAL A 1 22.02 31.02 5.66
N GLN A 2 22.30 31.12 6.96
CA GLN A 2 23.65 30.97 7.50
C GLN A 2 23.77 29.58 8.16
N SER A 3 24.81 28.84 7.81
CA SER A 3 25.24 27.61 8.51
C SER A 3 26.68 27.81 9.01
N ALA A 4 27.19 26.85 9.79
CA ALA A 4 28.50 26.92 10.45
C ALA A 4 29.69 27.09 9.49
N ASP A 5 29.49 26.91 8.17
CA ASP A 5 30.54 27.01 7.15
C ASP A 5 30.36 28.21 6.19
N GLY A 6 29.42 29.14 6.45
CA GLY A 6 29.29 30.41 5.71
C GLY A 6 27.86 30.86 5.37
N PHE A 7 27.77 31.95 4.59
CA PHE A 7 26.50 32.56 4.18
C PHE A 7 26.05 32.07 2.79
N HIS A 8 24.85 31.50 2.71
CA HIS A 8 24.19 31.20 1.43
C HIS A 8 23.19 32.31 1.07
N ILE A 9 23.46 33.04 -0.01
CA ILE A 9 22.48 33.93 -0.66
C ILE A 9 21.77 33.11 -1.74
N ILE A 10 20.48 32.85 -1.55
CA ILE A 10 19.65 32.19 -2.57
C ILE A 10 18.85 33.28 -3.26
N ARG A 11 19.15 33.55 -4.53
CA ARG A 11 18.31 34.39 -5.40
C ARG A 11 17.34 33.47 -6.14
N VAL A 12 16.06 33.69 -5.96
CA VAL A 12 15.01 32.97 -6.69
C VAL A 12 14.76 33.71 -8.01
N ASP A 13 15.35 33.24 -9.10
CA ASP A 13 15.21 33.82 -10.46
C ASP A 13 13.91 33.37 -11.18
N GLY A 14 12.81 33.24 -10.44
CA GLY A 14 11.50 32.88 -10.96
C GLY A 14 11.07 31.46 -10.64
N LYS A 15 9.80 31.33 -10.22
CA LYS A 15 9.13 30.06 -9.98
C LYS A 15 8.58 29.55 -11.31
N ARG A 16 9.27 28.61 -11.95
CA ARG A 16 8.61 27.76 -12.95
C ARG A 16 7.50 27.00 -12.22
N VAL A 17 6.25 27.31 -12.54
CA VAL A 17 5.15 26.37 -12.34
C VAL A 17 5.49 25.22 -13.28
N GLY A 18 6.15 24.19 -12.75
CA GLY A 18 6.42 22.96 -13.50
C GLY A 18 5.09 22.45 -14.06
N ASP A 19 5.14 21.84 -15.26
CA ASP A 19 4.00 21.16 -15.86
C ASP A 19 3.19 20.48 -14.76
N ARG A 20 1.91 20.84 -14.65
CA ARG A 20 0.96 20.13 -13.78
C ARG A 20 0.83 18.73 -14.38
N GLU A 21 1.74 17.85 -14.01
CA GLU A 21 1.66 16.44 -14.35
C GLU A 21 0.39 15.95 -13.66
N THR A 22 -0.65 15.72 -14.45
CA THR A 22 -1.95 15.25 -13.98
C THR A 22 -1.74 13.89 -13.33
N GLN A 23 -1.60 13.88 -12.01
CA GLN A 23 -1.51 12.63 -11.26
C GLN A 23 -2.91 12.11 -11.00
N ILE A 24 -3.21 10.92 -11.50
CA ILE A 24 -4.48 10.25 -11.20
C ILE A 24 -4.34 9.54 -9.85
N GLU A 25 -5.20 9.91 -8.92
CA GLU A 25 -5.40 9.18 -7.68
C GLU A 25 -6.39 8.05 -7.90
N THR A 26 -6.09 6.89 -7.35
CA THR A 26 -6.94 5.70 -7.41
C THR A 26 -7.38 5.30 -6.01
N ARG A 27 -8.68 5.05 -5.85
CA ARG A 27 -9.25 4.38 -4.69
C ARG A 27 -9.56 2.95 -5.06
N ALA A 28 -9.10 2.01 -4.25
CA ALA A 28 -9.31 0.60 -4.49
C ALA A 28 -9.56 -0.14 -3.16
N ARG A 29 -10.03 -1.37 -3.28
CA ARG A 29 -10.08 -2.33 -2.17
C ARG A 29 -9.46 -3.64 -2.59
N HIS A 30 -8.93 -4.39 -1.63
CA HIS A 30 -8.25 -5.66 -1.91
C HIS A 30 -8.54 -6.75 -0.89
N ILE A 31 -8.36 -8.00 -1.32
CA ILE A 31 -8.29 -9.18 -0.46
C ILE A 31 -6.90 -9.78 -0.66
N PHE A 32 -6.17 -9.94 0.44
CA PHE A 32 -4.78 -10.40 0.44
C PHE A 32 -4.66 -11.74 1.17
N ILE A 33 -3.95 -12.71 0.59
CA ILE A 33 -3.57 -13.96 1.26
C ILE A 33 -2.05 -14.05 1.29
N SER A 34 -1.48 -14.16 2.49
CA SER A 34 -0.03 -14.23 2.70
C SER A 34 0.51 -15.60 2.32
N THR A 35 1.53 -15.61 1.46
CA THR A 35 2.25 -16.82 1.05
C THR A 35 3.77 -16.62 1.10
N ALA A 36 4.22 -15.63 1.88
CA ALA A 36 5.63 -15.46 2.20
C ALA A 36 6.14 -16.66 3.02
N ALA A 37 7.45 -16.78 3.21
CA ALA A 37 8.08 -17.96 3.82
C ALA A 37 7.61 -18.28 5.27
N ASP A 38 6.88 -17.37 5.91
CA ASP A 38 6.23 -17.47 7.21
C ASP A 38 4.70 -17.63 7.14
N GLY A 39 4.11 -17.60 5.94
CA GLY A 39 2.69 -17.74 5.68
C GLY A 39 2.20 -19.19 5.77
N THR A 40 0.96 -19.37 6.22
CA THR A 40 0.32 -20.69 6.41
C THR A 40 -0.24 -21.28 5.11
N ALA A 41 -0.39 -20.48 4.06
CA ALA A 41 -1.02 -20.89 2.81
C ALA A 41 0.00 -21.23 1.72
N ASN A 42 -0.19 -22.37 1.08
CA ASN A 42 0.50 -22.73 -0.16
C ASN A 42 0.10 -21.72 -1.27
N PRO A 43 1.03 -21.18 -2.07
CA PRO A 43 0.73 -20.30 -3.19
C PRO A 43 -0.40 -20.77 -4.13
N GLU A 44 -0.48 -22.08 -4.42
CA GLU A 44 -1.54 -22.63 -5.28
C GLU A 44 -2.91 -22.57 -4.61
N ASP A 45 -2.98 -22.88 -3.31
CA ASP A 45 -4.21 -22.84 -2.53
C ASP A 45 -4.70 -21.39 -2.35
N ALA A 46 -3.79 -20.45 -2.14
CA ALA A 46 -4.10 -19.02 -2.05
C ALA A 46 -4.70 -18.50 -3.37
N GLN A 47 -4.10 -18.88 -4.51
CA GLN A 47 -4.65 -18.54 -5.82
C GLN A 47 -6.03 -19.14 -6.03
N ALA A 48 -6.23 -20.43 -5.71
CA ALA A 48 -7.50 -21.11 -5.85
C ALA A 48 -8.59 -20.46 -4.98
N THR A 49 -8.25 -20.10 -3.74
CA THR A 49 -9.14 -19.39 -2.82
C THR A 49 -9.58 -18.05 -3.41
N LEU A 50 -8.64 -17.23 -3.90
CA LEU A 50 -8.99 -15.94 -4.51
C LEU A 50 -9.77 -16.08 -5.82
N LEU A 51 -9.56 -17.14 -6.60
CA LEU A 51 -10.37 -17.43 -7.78
C LEU A 51 -11.82 -17.74 -7.39
N GLU A 52 -12.04 -18.50 -6.32
CA GLU A 52 -13.38 -18.77 -5.78
C GLU A 52 -14.02 -17.48 -5.23
N THR A 53 -13.27 -16.70 -4.47
CA THR A 53 -13.71 -15.40 -3.94
C THR A 53 -14.14 -14.47 -5.06
N ARG A 54 -13.37 -14.38 -6.15
CA ARG A 54 -13.75 -13.60 -7.34
C ARG A 54 -15.09 -14.06 -7.92
N ARG A 55 -15.31 -15.38 -8.04
CA ARG A 55 -16.60 -15.91 -8.55
C ARG A 55 -17.77 -15.54 -7.64
N LYS A 56 -17.57 -15.61 -6.31
CA LYS A 56 -18.58 -15.19 -5.33
C LYS A 56 -18.91 -13.70 -5.48
N LEU A 57 -17.89 -12.85 -5.62
CA LEU A 57 -18.08 -11.41 -5.83
C LEU A 57 -18.82 -11.10 -7.14
N GLN A 58 -18.48 -11.79 -8.23
CA GLN A 58 -19.19 -11.67 -9.51
C GLN A 58 -20.64 -12.16 -9.43
N ALA A 59 -20.96 -13.07 -8.50
CA ALA A 59 -22.32 -13.51 -8.22
C ALA A 59 -23.08 -12.57 -7.26
N GLY A 60 -22.46 -11.48 -6.80
CA GLY A 60 -23.08 -10.48 -5.94
C GLY A 60 -22.85 -10.68 -4.43
N ALA A 61 -21.85 -11.48 -4.04
CA ALA A 61 -21.42 -11.53 -2.65
C ALA A 61 -20.84 -10.18 -2.20
N ASP A 62 -20.96 -9.88 -0.90
CA ASP A 62 -20.39 -8.66 -0.34
C ASP A 62 -18.86 -8.76 -0.23
N PHE A 63 -18.17 -7.79 -0.82
CA PHE A 63 -16.71 -7.70 -0.75
C PHE A 63 -16.23 -7.45 0.67
N ALA A 64 -16.94 -6.60 1.43
CA ALA A 64 -16.49 -6.24 2.75
C ALA A 64 -16.47 -7.45 3.70
N ALA A 65 -17.54 -8.25 3.68
CA ALA A 65 -17.61 -9.51 4.41
C ALA A 65 -16.49 -10.50 4.00
N LEU A 66 -16.24 -10.67 2.70
CA LEU A 66 -15.18 -11.58 2.22
C LEU A 66 -13.77 -11.08 2.57
N ALA A 67 -13.56 -9.76 2.57
CA ALA A 67 -12.31 -9.16 2.99
C ALA A 67 -12.07 -9.34 4.50
N GLU A 68 -13.11 -9.19 5.32
CA GLU A 68 -13.02 -9.44 6.77
C GLU A 68 -12.73 -10.90 7.08
N GLU A 69 -13.30 -11.84 6.32
CA GLU A 69 -13.14 -13.27 6.52
C GLU A 69 -11.78 -13.81 6.03
N LEU A 70 -11.33 -13.36 4.85
CA LEU A 70 -10.23 -14.01 4.11
C LEU A 70 -8.96 -13.18 3.98
N SER A 71 -9.01 -11.86 4.25
CA SER A 71 -7.85 -11.02 4.04
C SER A 71 -6.89 -11.07 5.23
N ASP A 72 -5.64 -11.41 4.95
CA ASP A 72 -4.52 -11.38 5.90
C ASP A 72 -3.96 -9.96 6.12
N ASP A 73 -4.54 -8.92 5.51
CA ASP A 73 -4.14 -7.53 5.74
C ASP A 73 -4.91 -6.91 6.92
N PRO A 74 -4.29 -6.78 8.11
CA PRO A 74 -4.98 -6.28 9.30
C PRO A 74 -5.40 -4.81 9.19
N ASN A 75 -4.81 -4.04 8.26
CA ASN A 75 -5.10 -2.61 8.15
C ASN A 75 -6.38 -2.31 7.34
N SER A 76 -6.74 -3.24 6.45
CA SER A 76 -7.85 -3.09 5.49
C SER A 76 -8.95 -4.14 5.66
N ALA A 77 -8.66 -5.36 6.14
CA ALA A 77 -9.64 -6.44 6.28
C ALA A 77 -10.90 -5.99 7.04
N GLY A 78 -10.73 -5.42 8.23
CA GLY A 78 -11.85 -4.89 9.05
C GLY A 78 -12.49 -3.59 8.53
N LYS A 79 -12.02 -3.07 7.39
CA LYS A 79 -12.60 -1.92 6.67
C LYS A 79 -13.10 -2.33 5.28
N GLY A 80 -13.46 -3.60 5.12
CA GLY A 80 -13.93 -4.17 3.87
C GLY A 80 -12.89 -4.20 2.75
N GLY A 81 -11.61 -4.30 3.13
CA GLY A 81 -10.48 -4.32 2.21
C GLY A 81 -10.09 -2.95 1.66
N GLU A 82 -10.68 -1.85 2.12
CA GLU A 82 -10.43 -0.52 1.56
C GLU A 82 -8.98 -0.04 1.78
N LEU A 83 -8.37 0.44 0.69
CA LEU A 83 -7.06 1.07 0.69
C LEU A 83 -7.21 2.60 0.68
N PRO A 84 -6.24 3.34 1.28
CA PRO A 84 -6.15 4.78 1.10
C PRO A 84 -6.02 5.15 -0.39
N TRP A 85 -6.45 6.36 -0.75
CA TRP A 85 -6.17 6.92 -2.07
C TRP A 85 -4.67 6.90 -2.35
N PHE A 86 -4.28 6.37 -3.50
CA PHE A 86 -2.89 6.27 -3.89
C PHE A 86 -2.65 6.83 -5.30
N THR A 87 -1.48 7.41 -5.49
CA THR A 87 -0.94 7.82 -6.80
C THR A 87 0.09 6.81 -7.28
N PRO A 88 0.44 6.81 -8.58
CA PRO A 88 1.56 6.02 -9.08
C PRO A 88 2.85 6.27 -8.28
N GLY A 89 3.56 5.20 -7.92
CA GLY A 89 4.75 5.21 -7.08
C GLY A 89 4.50 5.04 -5.57
N GLN A 90 3.25 4.96 -5.12
CA GLN A 90 2.92 4.77 -3.69
C GLN A 90 2.62 3.31 -3.31
N MET A 91 2.41 2.43 -4.28
CA MET A 91 2.08 1.01 -4.07
C MET A 91 3.11 0.09 -4.76
N PRO A 92 3.16 -1.21 -4.40
CA PRO A 92 3.99 -2.15 -5.14
C PRO A 92 3.66 -2.16 -6.63
N LYS A 93 4.70 -2.19 -7.48
CA LYS A 93 4.55 -2.08 -8.95
C LYS A 93 3.51 -3.02 -9.55
N ALA A 94 3.41 -4.25 -9.06
CA ALA A 94 2.41 -5.21 -9.52
C ALA A 94 0.96 -4.75 -9.23
N MET A 95 0.72 -4.18 -8.04
CA MET A 95 -0.59 -3.64 -7.67
C MET A 95 -0.95 -2.43 -8.53
N GLU A 96 0.00 -1.52 -8.77
CA GLU A 96 -0.22 -0.36 -9.65
C GLU A 96 -0.54 -0.78 -11.08
N GLN A 97 0.19 -1.76 -11.61
CA GLN A 97 -0.05 -2.29 -12.94
C GLN A 97 -1.46 -2.88 -13.06
N GLN A 98 -1.90 -3.66 -12.08
CA GLN A 98 -3.26 -4.20 -12.07
C GLN A 98 -4.31 -3.09 -11.93
N ALA A 99 -4.14 -2.17 -10.98
CA ALA A 99 -5.06 -1.05 -10.79
C ALA A 99 -5.22 -0.21 -12.07
N SER A 100 -4.12 0.04 -12.80
CA SER A 100 -4.13 0.85 -14.02
C SER A 100 -4.92 0.21 -15.17
N GLN A 101 -4.97 -1.13 -15.23
CA GLN A 101 -5.67 -1.90 -16.25
C GLN A 101 -7.16 -2.04 -16.00
N LEU A 102 -7.61 -1.77 -14.77
CA LEU A 102 -9.01 -1.97 -14.35
C LEU A 102 -9.81 -0.68 -14.42
N GLU A 103 -11.03 -0.77 -14.93
CA GLU A 103 -12.00 0.32 -14.82
C GLU A 103 -12.60 0.39 -13.39
N PRO A 104 -13.10 1.55 -12.95
CA PRO A 104 -13.86 1.63 -11.71
C PRO A 104 -15.05 0.66 -11.70
N GLY A 105 -15.17 -0.12 -10.63
CA GLY A 105 -16.11 -1.23 -10.45
C GLY A 105 -15.60 -2.58 -10.95
N GLU A 106 -14.41 -2.66 -11.56
CA GLU A 106 -13.88 -3.89 -12.12
C GLU A 106 -12.98 -4.66 -11.12
N LEU A 107 -13.13 -5.98 -11.13
CA LEU A 107 -12.33 -6.92 -10.35
C LEU A 107 -11.13 -7.45 -11.16
N SER A 108 -9.95 -7.43 -10.54
CA SER A 108 -8.71 -8.00 -11.06
C SER A 108 -8.73 -9.53 -11.07
N GLN A 109 -7.93 -10.14 -11.94
CA GLN A 109 -7.58 -11.55 -11.72
C GLN A 109 -6.68 -11.66 -10.49
N PRO A 110 -6.65 -12.80 -9.77
CA PRO A 110 -5.69 -13.00 -8.70
C PRO A 110 -4.26 -12.85 -9.23
N PHE A 111 -3.46 -12.04 -8.54
CA PHE A 111 -2.08 -11.77 -8.94
C PHE A 111 -1.14 -11.87 -7.75
N GLN A 112 0.10 -12.25 -8.02
CA GLN A 112 1.11 -12.47 -7.01
C GLN A 112 2.03 -11.24 -6.86
N THR A 113 2.38 -10.95 -5.61
CA THR A 113 3.44 -10.02 -5.22
C THR A 113 4.46 -10.76 -4.36
N GLN A 114 5.54 -10.09 -3.97
CA GLN A 114 6.51 -10.67 -3.03
C GLN A 114 5.91 -11.04 -1.65
N PHE A 115 4.75 -10.49 -1.30
CA PHE A 115 4.09 -10.72 -0.01
C PHE A 115 3.08 -11.88 -0.06
N GLY A 116 2.58 -12.22 -1.26
CA GLY A 116 1.51 -13.20 -1.43
C GLY A 116 0.57 -12.83 -2.56
N TRP A 117 -0.66 -13.33 -2.48
CA TRP A 117 -1.67 -13.22 -3.52
C TRP A 117 -2.72 -12.16 -3.21
N HIS A 118 -3.14 -11.44 -4.24
CA HIS A 118 -4.03 -10.30 -4.13
C HIS A 118 -5.18 -10.41 -5.12
N LEU A 119 -6.36 -9.99 -4.69
CA LEU A 119 -7.52 -9.71 -5.53
C LEU A 119 -7.91 -8.24 -5.33
N LEU A 120 -7.97 -7.47 -6.41
CA LEU A 120 -8.14 -6.01 -6.37
C LEU A 120 -9.44 -5.58 -7.05
N GLU A 121 -10.11 -4.58 -6.50
CA GLU A 121 -11.20 -3.87 -7.15
C GLU A 121 -10.91 -2.37 -7.13
N VAL A 122 -10.97 -1.73 -8.31
CA VAL A 122 -10.87 -0.26 -8.38
C VAL A 122 -12.23 0.32 -8.10
N LEU A 123 -12.34 1.22 -7.12
CA LEU A 123 -13.61 1.85 -6.75
C LEU A 123 -13.80 3.18 -7.49
N GLU A 124 -12.74 3.98 -7.56
CA GLU A 124 -12.84 5.35 -8.07
C GLU A 124 -11.48 5.85 -8.56
N ARG A 125 -11.50 6.81 -9.49
CA ARG A 125 -10.32 7.56 -9.93
C ARG A 125 -10.62 9.05 -9.93
N ARG A 126 -9.66 9.87 -9.50
CA ARG A 126 -9.79 11.33 -9.50
C ARG A 126 -8.50 12.03 -9.92
N ASP A 127 -8.64 13.22 -10.47
CA ASP A 127 -7.51 14.08 -10.84
C ASP A 127 -6.95 14.80 -9.61
N ALA A 128 -5.69 14.51 -9.25
CA ALA A 128 -5.01 15.12 -8.12
C ALA A 128 -4.64 16.59 -8.33
N SER A 129 -4.70 17.10 -9.57
CA SER A 129 -4.43 18.53 -9.86
C SER A 129 -5.43 19.48 -9.20
N LEU A 130 -6.62 18.97 -8.83
CA LEU A 130 -7.64 19.67 -8.05
C LEU A 130 -7.44 19.58 -6.53
N SER A 131 -6.45 18.78 -6.07
CA SER A 131 -6.11 18.61 -4.67
C SER A 131 -4.97 19.56 -4.26
N GLU A 132 -5.19 20.87 -4.39
CA GLU A 132 -4.21 21.93 -4.07
C GLU A 132 -3.65 21.85 -2.62
N GLU A 133 -4.33 21.15 -1.71
CA GLU A 133 -3.92 20.96 -0.32
C GLU A 133 -2.88 19.84 -0.11
N ARG A 134 -2.68 18.93 -1.07
CA ARG A 134 -1.85 17.71 -0.90
C ARG A 134 -0.35 17.93 -1.14
N ASN A 135 0.01 18.81 -2.09
CA ASN A 135 1.41 19.17 -2.37
C ASN A 135 2.18 19.67 -1.15
N ARG A 136 1.48 20.27 -0.17
CA ARG A 136 2.10 20.84 1.03
C ARG A 136 2.39 19.80 2.13
N ARG A 137 1.60 18.72 2.23
CA ARG A 137 1.76 17.68 3.26
C ARG A 137 2.71 16.56 2.85
N GLU A 138 2.77 16.19 1.57
CA GLU A 138 3.61 15.08 1.11
C GLU A 138 5.10 15.42 1.13
N ALA A 139 5.47 16.68 0.87
CA ALA A 139 6.85 17.14 1.00
C ALA A 139 7.35 17.09 2.45
N GLU A 140 6.49 17.41 3.43
CA GLU A 140 6.83 17.35 4.86
C GLU A 140 6.86 15.92 5.39
N LEU A 141 5.97 15.04 4.90
CA LEU A 141 5.95 13.64 5.29
C LEU A 141 7.10 12.84 4.67
N GLY A 142 7.51 13.09 3.43
CA GLY A 142 8.64 12.38 2.80
C GLY A 142 9.98 12.54 3.54
N ILE A 143 10.20 13.67 4.23
CA ILE A 143 11.37 13.87 5.12
C ILE A 143 11.21 13.11 6.45
N ARG A 144 9.97 12.84 6.87
CA ARG A 144 9.63 12.04 8.06
C ARG A 144 9.64 10.53 7.78
N THR A 145 9.24 10.09 6.58
CA THR A 145 9.21 8.66 6.20
C THR A 145 10.60 8.08 5.98
N ARG A 146 11.56 8.88 5.48
CA ARG A 146 12.99 8.50 5.50
C ARG A 146 13.56 8.34 6.92
N LYS A 147 12.95 8.95 7.93
CA LYS A 147 13.28 8.70 9.35
C LYS A 147 12.56 7.46 9.92
N LEU A 148 11.44 7.02 9.32
CA LEU A 148 10.72 5.79 9.70
C LEU A 148 11.37 4.53 9.11
N GLU A 149 11.97 4.61 7.92
CA GLU A 149 12.78 3.52 7.34
C GLU A 149 14.03 3.19 8.18
N GLN A 150 14.48 4.09 9.07
CA GLN A 150 15.54 3.82 10.06
C GLN A 150 15.01 3.23 11.40
N GLU A 151 13.69 3.24 11.63
CA GLU A 151 13.06 2.69 12.85
C GLU A 151 12.42 1.30 12.64
N THR A 152 12.22 0.84 11.40
CA THR A 152 11.77 -0.52 11.09
C THR A 152 12.87 -1.59 11.23
N ASP A 153 14.10 -1.21 11.62
CA ASP A 153 15.21 -2.14 11.90
C ASP A 153 15.46 -2.35 13.42
N ARG A 154 14.71 -1.67 14.29
CA ARG A 154 14.84 -1.84 15.76
C ARG A 154 13.76 -2.71 16.40
N TRP A 155 12.59 -2.86 15.78
CA TRP A 155 11.53 -3.74 16.31
C TRP A 155 11.94 -5.23 16.22
N SER A 156 12.75 -5.59 15.22
CA SER A 156 13.30 -6.94 15.04
C SER A 156 14.44 -7.35 15.99
N ARG A 157 14.88 -6.47 16.91
CA ARG A 157 15.86 -6.83 17.96
C ARG A 157 15.31 -6.86 19.38
N ARG A 158 14.08 -6.36 19.62
CA ARG A 158 13.50 -6.30 20.98
C ARG A 158 12.59 -7.49 21.31
N LEU A 159 11.96 -8.13 20.31
CA LEU A 159 11.22 -9.40 20.51
C LEU A 159 12.12 -10.64 20.62
N ARG A 160 13.41 -10.54 20.25
CA ARG A 160 14.41 -11.60 20.47
C ARG A 160 15.03 -11.59 21.88
N SER A 161 14.62 -10.69 22.78
CA SER A 161 15.12 -10.65 24.16
C SER A 161 14.09 -11.00 25.24
N GLU A 162 12.92 -11.55 24.88
CA GLU A 162 11.95 -12.09 25.87
C GLU A 162 11.57 -13.57 25.61
N ALA A 163 12.40 -14.32 24.88
CA ALA A 163 12.39 -15.78 25.01
C ALA A 163 13.13 -16.16 26.30
N PHE A 164 12.37 -16.38 27.37
CA PHE A 164 12.86 -16.98 28.61
C PHE A 164 13.28 -18.44 28.31
N VAL A 165 14.58 -18.70 28.19
CA VAL A 165 15.14 -20.06 28.18
C VAL A 165 15.62 -20.36 29.60
N GLU A 166 14.81 -21.09 30.36
CA GLU A 166 15.23 -21.71 31.61
C GLU A 166 15.71 -23.13 31.30
N ILE A 167 17.03 -23.35 31.27
CA ILE A 167 17.61 -24.69 31.36
C ILE A 167 18.00 -24.89 32.82
N LEU A 168 17.16 -25.61 33.57
CA LEU A 168 17.57 -26.19 34.85
C LEU A 168 18.61 -27.28 34.58
N LYS A 169 19.70 -27.22 35.34
CA LYS A 169 20.84 -28.16 35.33
C LYS A 169 20.46 -29.56 35.77
#